data_AF-R9K3N8-F1
#
_entry.id   AF-R9K3N8-F1
#
_cell.length_a   1.000
_cell.length_b   1.000
_cell.length_c   1.000
_cell.angle_alpha   90.00
_cell.angle_beta   90.00
_cell.angle_gamma   90.00
#
_symmetry.space_group_name_H-M   'P 1'
#
loop_
_entity.id
_entity.type
_entity.pdbx_description
1 polymer ?
#
loop_
_entity_poly.entity_id
_entity_poly.type
_entity_poly.pdbx_seq_one_letter_code
_entity_poly.pdbx_strand_id
1 'polypeptide(L)'
;MKIQLTDIGVKRCESECLLASGLTTFPTGGGIIDMEINHAALEWVADYILPFGNNATVLAPLELIKLMQQKIYELHQHYCSLETSMNE
;
A
#
# COMPACT_ATOMS: atom_id res chain seq x y z
N MET A 1 0.89 12.39 3.64
CA MET A 1 0.80 11.06 2.98
C MET A 1 -0.40 11.05 2.07
N LYS A 2 -0.26 10.48 0.87
CA LYS A 2 -1.31 10.44 -0.16
C LYS A 2 -1.38 9.05 -0.79
N ILE A 3 -2.55 8.39 -0.67
CA ILE A 3 -2.78 7.05 -1.22
C ILE A 3 -4.10 7.05 -1.97
N GLN A 4 -4.09 6.66 -3.24
CA GLN A 4 -5.31 6.48 -4.03
C GLN A 4 -5.83 5.05 -3.88
N LEU A 5 -7.15 4.91 -3.72
CA LEU A 5 -7.83 3.65 -3.45
C LEU A 5 -8.91 3.36 -4.49
N THR A 6 -9.09 2.08 -4.79
CA THR A 6 -10.30 1.56 -5.45
C THR A 6 -11.43 1.37 -4.43
N ASP A 7 -12.64 1.00 -4.85
CA ASP A 7 -13.74 0.68 -3.93
C ASP A 7 -13.39 -0.43 -2.93
N ILE A 8 -12.58 -1.40 -3.36
CA ILE A 8 -12.09 -2.49 -2.49
C ILE A 8 -11.08 -1.93 -1.49
N GLY A 9 -10.18 -1.05 -1.94
CA GLY A 9 -9.20 -0.39 -1.07
C GLY A 9 -9.88 0.45 0.01
N VAL A 10 -10.90 1.23 -0.37
CA VAL A 10 -11.73 2.04 0.55
C VAL A 10 -12.31 1.16 1.65
N LYS A 11 -13.04 0.09 1.31
CA LYS A 11 -13.67 -0.80 2.30
C LYS A 11 -12.69 -1.39 3.31
N ARG A 12 -11.46 -1.69 2.88
CA ARG A 12 -10.43 -2.20 3.77
C ARG A 12 -9.91 -1.09 4.70
N CYS A 13 -9.63 0.10 4.16
CA CYS A 13 -9.13 1.23 4.94
C CYS A 13 -10.19 1.84 5.89
N GLU A 14 -11.48 1.73 5.60
CA GLU A 14 -12.56 2.16 6.52
C GLU A 14 -12.52 1.43 7.87
N SER A 15 -12.01 0.20 7.89
CA SER A 15 -11.94 -0.63 9.10
C SER A 15 -10.73 -0.33 9.99
N GLU A 16 -9.78 0.48 9.52
CA GLU A 16 -8.55 0.81 10.24
C GLU A 16 -8.59 2.28 10.67
N CYS A 17 -8.49 2.53 11.97
CA CYS A 17 -8.75 3.84 12.58
C CYS A 17 -7.80 4.94 12.08
N LEU A 18 -6.49 4.64 11.94
CA LEU A 18 -5.52 5.63 11.49
C LEU A 18 -5.82 6.05 10.04
N LEU A 19 -6.02 5.10 9.14
CA LEU A 19 -6.25 5.35 7.72
C LEU A 19 -7.65 5.94 7.46
N ALA A 20 -8.67 5.47 8.18
CA ALA A 20 -10.04 5.99 8.07
C ALA A 20 -10.11 7.49 8.42
N SER A 21 -9.25 7.97 9.34
CA SER A 21 -9.23 9.39 9.72
C SER A 21 -8.81 10.34 8.58
N GLY A 22 -8.02 9.84 7.63
CA GLY A 22 -7.58 10.60 6.44
C GLY A 22 -8.35 10.28 5.17
N LEU A 23 -9.36 9.41 5.23
CA LEU A 23 -10.05 8.86 4.07
C LEU A 23 -11.17 9.79 3.57
N THR A 24 -11.12 10.11 2.29
CA THR A 24 -12.22 10.76 1.55
C THR A 24 -12.64 9.85 0.40
N THR A 25 -13.92 9.48 0.34
CA THR A 25 -14.50 8.68 -0.74
C THR A 25 -14.98 9.56 -1.89
N PHE A 26 -14.95 9.04 -3.12
CA PHE A 26 -15.43 9.76 -4.29
C PHE A 26 -16.83 9.29 -4.71
N PRO A 27 -17.72 10.18 -5.19
CA PRO A 27 -19.06 9.80 -5.64
C PRO A 27 -19.07 8.78 -6.80
N THR A 28 -18.02 8.75 -7.60
CA THR A 28 -17.85 7.86 -8.75
C THR A 28 -17.19 6.52 -8.40
N GLY A 29 -16.92 6.27 -7.12
CA GLY A 29 -16.17 5.11 -6.65
C GLY A 29 -14.71 5.42 -6.33
N GLY A 30 -14.14 4.59 -5.46
CA GLY A 30 -12.81 4.74 -4.90
C GLY A 30 -12.71 5.87 -3.88
N GLY A 31 -11.47 6.23 -3.57
CA GLY A 31 -11.19 7.28 -2.60
C GLY A 31 -9.73 7.65 -2.56
N ILE A 32 -9.41 8.58 -1.67
CA ILE A 32 -8.05 9.01 -1.38
C ILE A 32 -7.87 9.11 0.12
N ILE A 33 -6.74 8.62 0.61
CA ILE A 33 -6.25 8.99 1.93
C ILE A 33 -5.31 10.16 1.73
N ASP A 34 -5.62 11.30 2.35
CA ASP A 34 -4.77 12.49 2.35
C ASP A 34 -4.66 13.02 3.77
N MET A 35 -3.54 12.73 4.43
CA MET A 35 -3.32 13.10 5.83
C MET A 35 -1.84 13.31 6.14
N GLU A 36 -1.56 14.11 7.16
CA GLU A 36 -0.23 14.14 7.77
C GLU A 36 0.02 12.84 8.55
N ILE A 37 1.23 12.30 8.44
CA ILE A 37 1.60 11.08 9.16
C ILE A 37 3.00 11.21 9.71
N ASN A 38 3.21 10.66 10.91
CA ASN A 38 4.54 10.57 11.48
C ASN A 38 5.42 9.64 10.62
N HIS A 39 6.65 10.06 10.32
CA HIS A 39 7.62 9.27 9.57
C HIS A 39 7.83 7.87 10.17
N ALA A 40 7.76 7.74 11.49
CA ALA A 40 7.88 6.46 12.20
C ALA A 40 6.75 5.45 11.87
N ALA A 41 5.62 5.92 11.33
CA ALA A 41 4.50 5.06 10.95
C ALA A 41 4.53 4.61 9.48
N LEU A 42 5.49 5.10 8.67
CA LEU A 42 5.57 4.74 7.25
C LEU A 42 5.78 3.24 7.03
N GLU A 43 6.59 2.60 7.88
CA GLU A 43 6.83 1.15 7.83
C GLU A 43 5.53 0.37 8.03
N TRP A 44 4.81 0.73 9.09
CA TRP A 44 3.51 0.14 9.42
C TRP A 44 2.49 0.34 8.31
N VAL A 45 2.43 1.53 7.71
CA VAL A 45 1.52 1.80 6.57
C VAL A 45 1.88 0.92 5.39
N ALA A 46 3.17 0.83 5.04
CA ALA A 46 3.62 0.00 3.93
C ALA A 46 3.23 -1.47 4.15
N ASP A 47 3.47 -2.01 5.34
CA ASP A 47 3.08 -3.39 5.69
C ASP A 47 1.56 -3.60 5.60
N TYR A 48 0.78 -2.62 6.04
CA TYR A 48 -0.68 -2.70 6.01
C TYR A 48 -1.24 -2.68 4.58
N ILE A 49 -0.74 -1.81 3.71
CA ILE A 49 -1.27 -1.64 2.35
C ILE A 49 -0.65 -2.60 1.32
N LEU A 50 0.51 -3.20 1.59
CA LEU A 50 1.17 -4.13 0.66
C LEU A 50 0.25 -5.27 0.17
N PRO A 51 -0.57 -5.93 1.03
CA PRO A 51 -1.50 -6.98 0.61
C PRO A 51 -2.68 -6.48 -0.25
N PHE A 52 -2.81 -5.17 -0.48
CA PHE A 52 -3.90 -4.60 -1.26
C PHE A 52 -3.59 -4.69 -2.76
N GLY A 53 -2.32 -4.83 -3.13
CA GLY A 53 -1.87 -4.79 -4.51
C GLY A 53 -2.40 -3.53 -5.21
N ASN A 54 -3.00 -3.71 -6.38
CA ASN A 54 -3.51 -2.60 -7.19
C ASN A 54 -4.74 -1.87 -6.60
N ASN A 55 -5.25 -2.31 -5.43
CA ASN A 55 -6.35 -1.61 -4.75
C ASN A 55 -5.88 -0.39 -3.94
N ALA A 56 -4.58 -0.23 -3.73
CA ALA A 56 -3.99 0.93 -3.08
C ALA A 56 -2.72 1.38 -3.82
N THR A 57 -2.69 2.63 -4.27
CA THR A 57 -1.54 3.23 -4.96
C THR A 57 -0.98 4.37 -4.12
N VAL A 58 0.26 4.23 -3.65
CA VAL A 58 0.95 5.31 -2.94
C VAL A 58 1.39 6.39 -3.92
N LEU A 59 0.93 7.62 -3.69
CA LEU A 59 1.30 8.80 -4.48
C LEU A 59 2.31 9.70 -3.75
N ALA A 60 2.30 9.69 -2.42
CA ALA A 60 3.26 10.40 -1.57
C ALA A 60 3.24 9.84 -0.13
N PRO A 61 4.31 10.04 0.66
CA PRO A 61 5.57 10.68 0.29
C PRO A 61 6.49 9.74 -0.52
N LEU A 62 7.57 10.28 -1.09
CA LEU A 62 8.50 9.51 -1.93
C LEU A 62 9.14 8.35 -1.16
N GLU A 63 9.38 8.55 0.13
CA GLU A 63 9.94 7.56 1.04
C GLU A 63 9.02 6.34 1.16
N LEU A 64 7.71 6.55 1.24
CA LEU A 64 6.75 5.45 1.26
C LEU A 64 6.72 4.72 -0.08
N ILE A 65 6.82 5.43 -1.20
CA ILE A 65 6.92 4.80 -2.54
C ILE A 65 8.16 3.91 -2.62
N LYS A 66 9.32 4.40 -2.19
CA LYS A 66 10.57 3.63 -2.19
C LYS A 66 10.47 2.40 -1.28
N LEU A 67 9.85 2.55 -0.13
CA LEU A 67 9.61 1.44 0.79
C LEU A 67 8.72 0.36 0.17
N MET A 68 7.64 0.75 -0.50
CA MET A 68 6.78 -0.18 -1.24
C MET A 68 7.54 -0.92 -2.35
N GLN A 69 8.37 -0.20 -3.12
CA GLN A 69 9.21 -0.81 -4.16
C GLN A 69 10.19 -1.84 -3.57
N GLN A 70 10.83 -1.52 -2.45
CA GLN A 70 11.74 -2.42 -1.76
C GLN A 70 11.03 -3.70 -1.30
N LYS A 71 9.88 -3.57 -0.63
CA LYS A 71 9.09 -4.73 -0.16
C LYS A 71 8.60 -5.60 -1.31
N ILE A 72 8.15 -5.00 -2.41
CA ILE A 72 7.74 -5.74 -3.62
C ILE A 72 8.92 -6.49 -4.22
N TYR A 73 10.09 -5.85 -4.30
CA TYR A 73 11.30 -6.50 -4.79
C TYR A 73 11.68 -7.70 -3.91
N GLU A 74 11.68 -7.54 -2.59
CA GLU A 74 11.96 -8.63 -1.63
C GLU A 74 10.96 -9.77 -1.74
N LEU A 75 9.65 -9.48 -1.84
CA LEU A 75 8.62 -10.50 -2.06
C LEU A 75 8.80 -11.22 -3.38
N HIS A 76 9.12 -10.50 -4.45
CA HIS A 76 9.42 -11.11 -5.75
C HIS A 76 10.65 -12.02 -5.67
N GLN A 77 11.73 -11.58 -5.01
CA GLN A 77 12.88 -12.45 -4.79
C GLN A 77 12.49 -13.67 -3.96
N HIS A 78 11.63 -13.54 -2.95
CA HIS A 78 11.27 -14.67 -2.11
C HIS A 78 10.40 -15.71 -2.82
N TYR A 79 9.40 -15.29 -3.61
CA TYR A 79 8.41 -16.19 -4.20
C TYR A 79 8.66 -16.56 -5.66
N CYS A 80 9.38 -15.73 -6.43
CA CYS A 80 9.54 -15.90 -7.88
C CYS A 80 10.97 -16.26 -8.29
N SER A 81 11.98 -16.19 -7.42
CA SER A 81 13.37 -16.51 -7.79
C SER A 81 13.70 -18.02 -7.80
N LEU A 82 12.78 -18.88 -7.33
CA LEU A 82 12.97 -20.34 -7.22
C LEU A 82 12.87 -21.10 -8.56
N GLU A 83 12.57 -20.44 -9.68
CA GLU A 83 12.47 -21.09 -11.00
C GLU A 83 13.81 -21.58 -11.59
N THR A 84 14.94 -21.39 -10.89
CA THR A 84 16.27 -21.75 -11.42
C THR A 84 16.83 -23.08 -10.88
N SER A 85 16.11 -23.82 -10.03
CA SER A 85 16.67 -24.99 -9.32
C SER A 85 15.95 -26.34 -9.55
N MET A 86 15.04 -26.43 -10.51
CA MET A 86 14.26 -27.67 -10.77
C MET A 86 14.47 -28.26 -12.17
N ASN A 87 15.55 -27.90 -12.86
CA ASN A 87 15.98 -28.52 -14.10
C ASN A 87 17.44 -29.04 -13.95
N GLU A 88 17.66 -30.02 -13.08
CA GLU A 88 18.85 -30.89 -13.08
C GLU A 88 18.43 -32.36 -12.99
#